data_AF-A0A8H7BY52-F1
#
_entry.id   AF-A0A8H7BY52-F1
#
_cell.length_a   1.000
_cell.length_b   1.000
_cell.length_c   1.000
_cell.angle_alpha   90.00
_cell.angle_beta   90.00
_cell.angle_gamma   90.00
#
_symmetry.space_group_name_H-M   'P 1'
#
loop_
_entity.id
_entity.type
_entity.pdbx_description
1 polymer ?
#
loop_
_entity_poly.entity_id
_entity_poly.type
_entity_poly.pdbx_seq_one_letter_code
_entity_poly.pdbx_strand_id
1 'polypeptide(L)'
;MNRNPTESTFWRICDNEQRCHCDWRLTITHCQEQQAMKIMYIGQASLSGVVAVIAMLLLYWRLVYRHQTLFDYRTGFIRPKPIESMGLFGILFNLRLNKLDLTPLQSSVALYTVWIRSPYIIDTICVLVITLPFISNNICSVLAGVYAKRGDNVRAEIYTSALYYLWTFYCVFLGSLIVYAGIRLVRLLKFHLGMQTDLRVNVAKIKTGVLKVKIVILVGTACVWIFAVILVIYAVMRDAIIENTVGSVILSVIWMYISALTTLVIEFAVILK
;
A
#
# COMPACT_ATOMS: atom_id res chain seq x y z
N MET A 1 28.91 -7.76 22.07
CA MET A 1 29.20 -6.35 22.42
C MET A 1 28.24 -5.95 23.54
N ASN A 2 28.71 -5.92 24.78
CA ASN A 2 27.95 -5.35 25.90
C ASN A 2 28.04 -3.83 25.80
N ARG A 3 27.14 -3.21 25.04
CA ARG A 3 26.99 -1.75 25.04
C ARG A 3 26.27 -1.33 26.32
N ASN A 4 26.72 -0.24 26.92
CA ASN A 4 26.04 0.35 28.06
C ASN A 4 24.58 0.66 27.65
N PRO A 5 23.59 0.29 28.47
CA PRO A 5 22.17 0.48 28.14
C PRO A 5 21.78 1.96 27.99
N THR A 6 22.65 2.89 28.41
CA THR A 6 22.46 4.34 28.41
C THR A 6 23.06 5.07 27.20
N GLU A 7 23.81 4.40 26.33
CA GLU A 7 24.42 5.06 25.16
C GLU A 7 23.36 5.33 24.08
N SER A 8 23.30 6.57 23.58
CA SER A 8 22.44 6.93 22.45
C SER A 8 22.96 6.26 21.19
N THR A 9 22.05 5.67 20.41
CA THR A 9 22.36 4.99 19.16
C THR A 9 21.38 5.45 18.09
N PHE A 10 21.70 5.26 16.82
CA PHE A 10 20.84 5.68 15.71
C PHE A 10 19.35 5.27 15.84
N TRP A 11 19.08 4.09 16.39
CA TRP A 11 17.73 3.53 16.59
C TRP A 11 17.14 3.78 17.99
N ARG A 12 17.90 4.40 18.89
CA ARG A 12 17.49 4.67 20.27
C ARG A 12 18.08 5.99 20.76
N ILE A 13 17.22 6.97 20.94
CA ILE A 13 17.59 8.30 21.44
C ILE A 13 17.30 8.30 22.95
N CYS A 14 18.28 8.66 23.77
CA CYS A 14 18.12 8.73 25.22
C CYS A 14 18.24 10.18 25.67
N ASP A 15 17.28 10.62 26.48
CA ASP A 15 17.28 11.95 27.09
C ASP A 15 18.23 12.01 28.31
N ASN A 16 18.50 13.21 28.81
CA ASN A 16 19.32 13.51 29.99
C ASN A 16 18.82 12.78 31.25
N GLU A 17 17.51 12.47 31.33
CA GLU A 17 16.89 11.69 32.41
C GLU A 17 17.13 10.17 32.29
N GLN A 18 18.00 9.72 31.37
CA GLN A 18 18.26 8.30 31.05
C GLN A 18 17.03 7.54 30.56
N ARG A 19 15.98 8.24 30.10
CA ARG A 19 14.84 7.64 29.40
C ARG A 19 15.21 7.48 27.94
N CYS A 20 15.12 6.24 27.45
CA CYS A 20 15.43 5.93 26.08
C CYS A 20 14.14 5.68 25.28
N HIS A 21 14.01 6.41 24.18
CA HIS A 21 12.94 6.34 23.21
C HIS A 21 13.40 5.52 22.00
N CYS A 22 12.52 4.63 21.52
CA CYS A 22 12.80 3.74 20.41
C CYS A 22 12.14 4.23 19.12
N ASP A 23 12.87 4.12 18.01
CA ASP A 23 12.27 4.19 16.69
C ASP A 23 11.47 2.90 16.43
N TRP A 24 10.13 3.01 16.46
CA TRP A 24 9.18 1.88 16.35
C TRP A 24 9.34 1.01 15.11
N ARG A 25 10.06 1.52 14.11
CA ARG A 25 10.33 0.85 12.84
C ARG A 25 11.55 -0.05 12.89
N LEU A 26 12.53 0.32 13.72
CA LEU A 26 13.85 -0.34 13.77
C LEU A 26 13.96 -1.25 14.98
N THR A 27 13.49 -0.80 16.14
CA THR A 27 13.56 -1.56 17.39
C THR A 27 12.36 -1.26 18.27
N ILE A 28 11.88 -2.28 18.96
CA ILE A 28 10.73 -2.18 19.89
C ILE A 28 11.10 -2.56 21.32
N THR A 29 12.34 -3.00 21.55
CA THR A 29 12.78 -3.55 22.83
C THR A 29 13.69 -2.57 23.58
N HIS A 30 13.65 -2.64 24.92
CA HIS A 30 14.51 -1.85 25.81
C HIS A 30 14.28 -0.33 25.75
N CYS A 31 13.02 0.08 25.55
CA CYS A 31 12.58 1.47 25.62
C CYS A 31 11.29 1.61 26.44
N GLN A 32 11.00 2.82 26.87
CA GLN A 32 9.83 3.13 27.70
C GLN A 32 8.51 2.75 27.00
N GLU A 33 8.42 2.92 25.68
CA GLU A 33 7.23 2.66 24.88
C GLU A 33 7.04 1.19 24.48
N GLN A 34 7.91 0.28 24.95
CA GLN A 34 7.92 -1.12 24.49
C GLN A 34 6.52 -1.79 24.61
N GLN A 35 5.79 -1.56 25.70
CA GLN A 35 4.48 -2.19 25.90
C GLN A 35 3.44 -1.63 24.92
N ALA A 36 3.40 -0.32 24.71
CA ALA A 36 2.49 0.32 23.75
C ALA A 36 2.77 -0.17 22.33
N MET A 37 4.05 -0.20 21.92
CA MET A 37 4.46 -0.68 20.60
C MET A 37 4.06 -2.15 20.38
N LYS A 38 4.29 -3.03 21.36
CA LYS A 38 3.87 -4.44 21.28
C LYS A 38 2.36 -4.59 21.07
N ILE A 39 1.54 -3.85 21.82
CA ILE A 39 0.08 -3.88 21.68
C ILE A 39 -0.33 -3.43 20.27
N MET A 40 0.30 -2.37 19.74
CA MET A 40 0.00 -1.87 18.39
C MET A 40 0.32 -2.88 17.30
N TYR A 41 1.49 -3.55 17.36
CA TYR A 41 1.85 -4.59 16.39
C TYR A 41 0.90 -5.80 16.47
N ILE A 42 0.50 -6.22 17.66
CA ILE A 42 -0.49 -7.32 17.84
C ILE A 42 -1.85 -6.92 17.26
N GLY A 43 -2.30 -5.69 17.51
CA GLY A 43 -3.55 -5.17 16.98
C GLY A 43 -3.52 -5.05 15.46
N GLN A 44 -2.42 -4.60 14.87
CA GLN A 44 -2.25 -4.52 13.42
C GLN A 44 -2.27 -5.92 12.78
N ALA A 45 -1.55 -6.89 13.38
CA ALA A 45 -1.54 -8.27 12.91
C ALA A 45 -2.95 -8.89 12.98
N SER A 46 -3.67 -8.65 14.08
CA SER A 46 -5.05 -9.10 14.27
C SER A 46 -5.99 -8.50 13.23
N LEU A 47 -5.94 -7.18 13.03
CA LEU A 47 -6.77 -6.49 12.04
C LEU A 47 -6.47 -6.95 10.62
N SER A 48 -5.19 -7.11 10.27
CA SER A 48 -4.78 -7.60 8.95
C SER A 48 -5.27 -9.03 8.71
N GLY A 49 -5.25 -9.87 9.75
CA GLY A 49 -5.84 -11.21 9.71
C GLY A 49 -7.35 -11.19 9.46
N VAL A 50 -8.09 -10.32 10.15
CA VAL A 50 -9.54 -10.15 9.95
C VAL A 50 -9.85 -9.69 8.52
N VAL A 51 -9.14 -8.66 8.02
CA VAL A 51 -9.29 -8.17 6.65
C VAL A 51 -9.01 -9.29 5.64
N ALA A 52 -7.93 -10.05 5.83
CA ALA A 52 -7.61 -11.18 4.95
C ALA A 52 -8.72 -12.26 4.94
N VAL A 53 -9.31 -12.58 6.11
CA VAL A 53 -10.43 -13.53 6.20
C VAL A 53 -11.67 -13.01 5.46
N ILE A 54 -12.01 -11.72 5.63
CA ILE A 54 -13.12 -11.09 4.91
C ILE A 54 -12.87 -11.16 3.40
N ALA A 55 -11.67 -10.77 2.94
CA ALA A 55 -11.27 -10.88 1.53
C ALA A 55 -11.43 -12.30 0.98
N MET A 56 -10.98 -13.30 1.73
CA MET A 56 -11.10 -14.72 1.35
C MET A 56 -12.56 -15.16 1.26
N LEU A 57 -13.41 -14.81 2.23
CA LEU A 57 -14.84 -15.13 2.22
C LEU A 57 -15.56 -14.48 1.03
N LEU A 58 -15.22 -13.22 0.72
CA LEU A 58 -15.78 -12.51 -0.43
C LEU A 58 -15.37 -13.15 -1.75
N LEU A 59 -14.09 -13.53 -1.87
CA LEU A 59 -13.58 -14.22 -3.05
C LEU A 59 -14.23 -15.60 -3.21
N TYR A 60 -14.34 -16.37 -2.14
CA TYR A 60 -15.02 -17.66 -2.12
C TYR A 60 -16.50 -17.55 -2.54
N TRP A 61 -17.23 -16.60 -1.97
CA TRP A 61 -18.63 -16.37 -2.33
C TRP A 61 -18.80 -15.98 -3.80
N ARG A 62 -17.88 -15.18 -4.36
CA ARG A 62 -17.92 -14.81 -5.79
C ARG A 62 -17.60 -15.97 -6.72
N LEU A 63 -16.57 -16.75 -6.40
CA LEU A 63 -16.13 -17.85 -7.25
C LEU A 63 -17.12 -19.02 -7.21
N VAL A 64 -17.52 -19.44 -6.00
CA VAL A 64 -18.31 -20.66 -5.81
C VAL A 64 -19.80 -20.37 -5.93
N TYR A 65 -20.33 -19.37 -5.21
CA TYR A 65 -21.79 -19.15 -5.14
C TYR A 65 -22.34 -18.38 -6.34
N ARG A 66 -21.60 -17.38 -6.85
CA ARG A 66 -21.99 -16.60 -8.03
C ARG A 66 -21.51 -17.21 -9.35
N HIS A 67 -20.76 -18.32 -9.30
CA HIS A 67 -20.11 -18.96 -10.45
C HIS A 67 -19.34 -17.96 -11.33
N GLN A 68 -18.72 -16.94 -10.72
CA GLN A 68 -17.92 -16.00 -11.47
C GLN A 68 -16.58 -16.64 -11.78
N THR A 69 -16.24 -16.73 -13.06
CA THR A 69 -14.89 -17.16 -13.45
C THR A 69 -13.89 -16.06 -13.09
N LEU A 70 -12.78 -16.46 -12.43
CA LEU A 70 -11.65 -15.56 -12.17
C LEU A 70 -11.01 -15.10 -13.48
N PHE A 71 -10.99 -16.01 -14.45
CA PHE A 71 -10.45 -15.84 -15.79
C PHE A 71 -11.54 -16.06 -16.84
N ASP A 72 -11.65 -15.13 -17.79
CA ASP A 72 -12.47 -15.30 -18.98
C ASP A 72 -11.62 -15.86 -20.13
N TYR A 73 -12.14 -16.85 -20.87
CA TYR A 73 -11.44 -17.60 -21.93
C TYR A 73 -11.98 -17.35 -23.34
N ARG A 74 -12.85 -16.34 -23.54
CA ARG A 74 -13.56 -16.13 -24.81
C ARG A 74 -12.70 -15.95 -26.06
N THR A 75 -11.44 -15.56 -25.96
CA THR A 75 -10.58 -15.23 -27.11
C THR A 75 -9.34 -16.12 -27.23
N GLY A 76 -9.30 -17.27 -26.54
CA GLY A 76 -8.09 -18.10 -26.47
C GLY A 76 -7.00 -17.55 -25.54
N PHE A 77 -7.27 -16.46 -24.82
CA PHE A 77 -6.37 -15.83 -23.84
C PHE A 77 -7.04 -15.73 -22.47
N ILE A 78 -6.26 -15.96 -21.41
CA ILE A 78 -6.70 -15.92 -20.00
C ILE A 78 -6.85 -14.47 -19.54
N ARG A 79 -8.08 -13.93 -19.48
CA ARG A 79 -8.33 -12.54 -19.02
C ARG A 79 -8.70 -12.51 -17.54
N PRO A 80 -7.86 -12.00 -16.62
CA PRO A 80 -8.25 -11.84 -15.24
C PRO A 80 -9.32 -10.76 -15.16
N LYS A 81 -10.29 -10.94 -14.29
CA LYS A 81 -11.17 -9.83 -13.94
C LYS A 81 -10.44 -8.94 -12.91
N PRO A 82 -10.34 -7.62 -13.13
CA PRO A 82 -9.47 -6.74 -12.33
C PRO A 82 -9.77 -6.76 -10.83
N ILE A 83 -11.05 -6.92 -10.46
CA ILE A 83 -11.47 -6.83 -9.06
C ILE A 83 -11.22 -8.15 -8.31
N GLU A 84 -11.41 -9.29 -8.97
CA GLU A 84 -11.14 -10.61 -8.42
C GLU A 84 -9.64 -10.91 -8.39
N SER A 85 -8.88 -10.46 -9.40
CA SER A 85 -7.42 -10.53 -9.38
C SER A 85 -6.81 -9.63 -8.31
N MET A 86 -7.31 -8.40 -8.13
CA MET A 86 -6.86 -7.54 -7.02
C MET A 86 -7.13 -8.18 -5.65
N GLY A 87 -8.29 -8.83 -5.46
CA GLY A 87 -8.59 -9.59 -4.24
C GLY A 87 -7.63 -10.77 -4.03
N LEU A 88 -7.38 -11.55 -5.08
CA LEU A 88 -6.42 -12.66 -5.05
C LEU A 88 -5.00 -12.19 -4.72
N PHE A 89 -4.52 -11.14 -5.40
CA PHE A 89 -3.20 -10.56 -5.12
C PHE A 89 -3.12 -9.93 -3.73
N GLY A 90 -4.19 -9.31 -3.24
CA GLY A 90 -4.28 -8.80 -1.87
C GLY A 90 -4.18 -9.91 -0.83
N ILE A 91 -4.85 -11.04 -1.05
CA ILE A 91 -4.74 -12.24 -0.20
C ILE A 91 -3.33 -12.80 -0.25
N LEU A 92 -2.73 -12.94 -1.44
CA LEU A 92 -1.35 -13.43 -1.62
C LEU A 92 -0.32 -12.51 -0.95
N PHE A 93 -0.53 -11.18 -1.00
CA PHE A 93 0.35 -10.20 -0.37
C PHE A 93 0.26 -10.26 1.16
N ASN A 94 -0.96 -10.43 1.71
CA ASN A 94 -1.17 -10.59 3.15
C ASN A 94 -0.67 -11.95 3.68
N LEU A 95 -0.73 -13.01 2.88
CA LEU A 95 -0.25 -14.35 3.25
C LEU A 95 1.27 -14.52 3.11
N ARG A 96 2.02 -13.46 2.76
CA ARG A 96 3.49 -13.42 2.71
C ARG A 96 4.05 -14.62 1.92
N LEU A 97 3.76 -14.64 0.61
CA LEU A 97 4.25 -15.67 -0.30
C LEU A 97 5.79 -15.65 -0.41
N ASN A 98 6.41 -16.61 0.26
CA ASN A 98 7.54 -17.34 -0.30
C ASN A 98 7.04 -18.10 -1.54
N LYS A 99 7.72 -17.90 -2.68
CA LYS A 99 7.66 -18.73 -3.90
C LYS A 99 6.29 -18.89 -4.56
N LEU A 100 5.98 -18.06 -5.54
CA LEU A 100 5.31 -18.53 -6.77
C LEU A 100 5.76 -17.64 -7.93
N ASP A 101 6.58 -18.20 -8.81
CA ASP A 101 6.84 -17.63 -10.13
C ASP A 101 5.56 -17.76 -10.95
N LEU A 102 4.77 -16.68 -11.01
CA LEU A 102 3.64 -16.56 -11.92
C LEU A 102 4.08 -15.73 -13.13
N THR A 103 4.21 -16.44 -14.25
CA THR A 103 4.49 -15.92 -15.60
C THR A 103 3.59 -14.74 -16.00
N PRO A 104 4.11 -13.78 -16.78
CA PRO A 104 3.45 -12.50 -17.04
C PRO A 104 2.20 -12.65 -17.92
N LEU A 105 1.16 -11.92 -17.53
CA LEU A 105 -0.23 -12.06 -17.96
C LEU A 105 -0.55 -11.06 -19.10
N GLN A 106 -0.51 -11.50 -20.36
CA GLN A 106 -0.83 -10.67 -21.54
C GLN A 106 -2.30 -10.86 -21.95
N SER A 107 -3.27 -10.09 -21.42
CA SER A 107 -4.68 -10.38 -21.75
C SER A 107 -5.71 -9.26 -21.59
N SER A 108 -5.37 -8.04 -21.98
CA SER A 108 -6.41 -7.01 -22.17
C SER A 108 -6.33 -6.24 -23.48
N VAL A 109 -5.53 -6.68 -24.46
CA VAL A 109 -5.20 -5.94 -25.69
C VAL A 109 -6.41 -5.26 -26.34
N ALA A 110 -7.57 -5.90 -26.52
CA ALA A 110 -8.70 -5.27 -27.23
C ALA A 110 -9.40 -4.10 -26.50
N LEU A 111 -9.45 -4.12 -25.16
CA LEU A 111 -9.99 -3.00 -24.37
C LEU A 111 -8.87 -2.00 -24.00
N TYR A 112 -7.63 -2.50 -23.91
CA TYR A 112 -6.43 -1.71 -23.66
C TYR A 112 -5.98 -0.89 -24.87
N THR A 113 -6.13 -1.39 -26.09
CA THR A 113 -5.73 -0.69 -27.33
C THR A 113 -6.63 0.51 -27.61
N VAL A 114 -7.92 0.40 -27.29
CA VAL A 114 -8.84 1.55 -27.33
C VAL A 114 -8.56 2.49 -26.16
N TRP A 115 -8.23 1.94 -24.99
CA TRP A 115 -7.99 2.74 -23.80
C TRP A 115 -6.68 3.52 -23.86
N ILE A 116 -5.58 2.95 -24.36
CA ILE A 116 -4.26 3.58 -24.42
C ILE A 116 -3.53 3.21 -25.71
N ARG A 117 -3.00 4.26 -26.37
CA ARG A 117 -2.34 4.22 -27.68
C ARG A 117 -1.14 3.26 -27.73
N SER A 118 -0.51 2.94 -26.59
CA SER A 118 0.56 1.94 -26.50
C SER A 118 0.48 1.17 -25.18
N PRO A 119 0.13 -0.13 -25.20
CA PRO A 119 0.11 -0.99 -24.00
C PRO A 119 1.49 -1.12 -23.36
N TYR A 120 2.55 -1.20 -24.17
CA TYR A 120 3.93 -1.37 -23.73
C TYR A 120 4.40 -0.27 -22.77
N ILE A 121 3.96 0.98 -22.98
CA ILE A 121 4.36 2.10 -22.13
C ILE A 121 3.80 1.93 -20.72
N ILE A 122 2.54 1.52 -20.58
CA ILE A 122 1.90 1.37 -19.26
C ILE A 122 2.48 0.19 -18.53
N ASP A 123 2.70 -0.93 -19.21
CA ASP A 123 3.28 -2.12 -18.61
C ASP A 123 4.69 -1.79 -18.10
N THR A 124 5.48 -1.05 -18.88
CA THR A 124 6.79 -0.56 -18.46
C THR A 124 6.69 0.36 -17.24
N ILE A 125 5.77 1.34 -17.24
CA ILE A 125 5.55 2.23 -16.10
C ILE A 125 5.13 1.44 -14.86
N CYS A 126 4.22 0.47 -15.00
CA CYS A 126 3.73 -0.35 -13.91
C CYS A 126 4.85 -1.20 -13.30
N VAL A 127 5.63 -1.87 -14.14
CA VAL A 127 6.81 -2.62 -13.71
C VAL A 127 7.78 -1.70 -12.97
N LEU A 128 8.13 -0.55 -13.54
CA LEU A 128 9.04 0.40 -12.90
C LEU A 128 8.50 0.92 -11.55
N VAL A 129 7.22 1.26 -11.47
CA VAL A 129 6.59 1.73 -10.23
C VAL A 129 6.56 0.67 -9.14
N ILE A 130 6.48 -0.60 -9.50
CA ILE A 130 6.51 -1.72 -8.53
C ILE A 130 7.96 -2.08 -8.15
N THR A 131 8.87 -2.16 -9.13
CA THR A 131 10.23 -2.68 -8.90
C THR A 131 11.18 -1.63 -8.34
N LEU A 132 11.08 -0.37 -8.77
CA LEU A 132 12.01 0.68 -8.33
C LEU A 132 11.96 0.93 -6.83
N PRO A 133 10.79 1.09 -6.17
CA PRO A 133 10.74 1.27 -4.73
C PRO A 133 11.33 0.08 -3.99
N PHE A 134 11.11 -1.14 -4.48
CA PHE A 134 11.70 -2.32 -3.84
C PHE A 134 13.24 -2.26 -3.89
N ILE A 135 13.82 -1.96 -5.05
CA ILE A 135 15.28 -1.92 -5.20
C ILE A 135 15.88 -0.76 -4.43
N SER A 136 15.41 0.47 -4.67
CA SER A 136 16.01 1.68 -4.10
C SER A 136 15.85 1.74 -2.58
N ASN A 137 14.68 1.38 -2.05
CA ASN A 137 14.44 1.43 -0.61
C ASN A 137 15.22 0.34 0.15
N ASN A 138 15.36 -0.86 -0.42
CA ASN A 138 16.20 -1.89 0.21
C ASN A 138 17.67 -1.48 0.23
N ILE A 139 18.19 -0.87 -0.84
CA ILE A 139 19.57 -0.34 -0.87
C ILE A 139 19.78 0.71 0.22
N CYS A 140 18.91 1.72 0.31
CA CYS A 140 19.01 2.76 1.35
C CYS A 140 18.89 2.18 2.76
N SER A 141 17.97 1.22 2.97
CA SER A 141 17.79 0.57 4.27
C SER A 141 19.01 -0.25 4.70
N VAL A 142 19.61 -1.01 3.78
CA VAL A 142 20.84 -1.79 4.06
C VAL A 142 22.01 -0.85 4.36
N LEU A 143 22.21 0.21 3.56
CA LEU A 143 23.27 1.18 3.79
C LEU A 143 23.11 1.89 5.14
N ALA A 144 21.89 2.33 5.49
CA ALA A 144 21.61 2.92 6.79
C ALA A 144 21.98 1.95 7.94
N GLY A 145 21.61 0.67 7.83
CA GLY A 145 21.97 -0.35 8.82
C GLY A 145 23.47 -0.59 8.94
N VAL A 146 24.21 -0.62 7.83
CA VAL A 146 25.66 -0.82 7.81
C VAL A 146 26.39 0.36 8.47
N TYR A 147 26.02 1.60 8.13
CA TYR A 147 26.63 2.79 8.73
C TYR A 147 26.31 2.93 10.22
N ALA A 148 25.06 2.65 10.61
CA ALA A 148 24.66 2.67 12.01
C ALA A 148 25.41 1.59 12.83
N LYS A 149 25.66 0.41 12.27
CA LYS A 149 26.48 -0.62 12.92
C LYS A 149 27.94 -0.19 13.11
N ARG A 150 28.49 0.61 12.19
CA ARG A 150 29.85 1.17 12.27
C ARG A 150 29.97 2.33 13.26
N GLY A 151 28.85 2.83 13.80
CA GLY A 151 28.82 4.00 14.68
C GLY A 151 28.83 5.33 13.92
N ASP A 152 28.72 5.31 12.59
CA ASP A 152 28.60 6.52 11.77
C ASP A 152 27.12 6.92 11.66
N ASN A 153 26.62 7.53 12.73
CA ASN A 153 25.20 7.89 12.87
C ASN A 153 24.76 8.94 11.84
N VAL A 154 25.65 9.89 11.49
CA VAL A 154 25.35 10.96 10.52
C VAL A 154 25.05 10.37 9.13
N ARG A 155 25.88 9.43 8.66
CA ARG A 155 25.60 8.78 7.38
C ARG A 155 24.35 7.91 7.42
N ALA A 156 24.13 7.19 8.53
CA ALA A 156 22.93 6.37 8.70
C ALA A 156 21.64 7.21 8.62
N GLU A 157 21.67 8.41 9.20
CA GLU A 157 20.57 9.37 9.14
C GLU A 157 20.35 9.85 7.71
N ILE A 158 21.40 10.25 6.99
CA ILE A 158 21.29 10.69 5.58
C ILE A 158 20.62 9.61 4.71
N TYR A 159 21.04 8.34 4.83
CA TYR A 159 20.41 7.25 4.07
C TYR A 159 18.97 6.97 4.50
N THR A 160 18.65 7.17 5.77
CA THR A 160 17.29 6.99 6.29
C THR A 160 16.36 8.12 5.84
N SER A 161 16.84 9.36 5.82
CA SER A 161 16.09 10.49 5.25
C SER A 161 15.92 10.33 3.73
N ALA A 162 16.97 9.91 3.01
CA ALA A 162 16.88 9.59 1.59
C ALA A 162 15.83 8.50 1.30
N LEU A 163 15.78 7.45 2.13
CA LEU A 163 14.74 6.42 2.07
C LEU A 163 13.33 7.02 2.15
N TYR A 164 13.09 7.98 3.05
CA TYR A 164 11.79 8.65 3.17
C TYR A 164 11.45 9.52 1.99
N TYR A 165 12.40 10.32 1.49
CA TYR A 165 12.17 11.14 0.31
C TYR A 165 11.87 10.29 -0.94
N LEU A 166 12.57 9.16 -1.11
CA LEU A 166 12.28 8.20 -2.18
C LEU A 166 10.87 7.62 -2.04
N TRP A 167 10.50 7.16 -0.84
CA TRP A 167 9.15 6.68 -0.56
C TRP A 167 8.08 7.74 -0.86
N THR A 168 8.27 8.98 -0.41
CA THR A 168 7.35 10.10 -0.70
C THR A 168 7.21 10.30 -2.20
N PHE A 169 8.33 10.34 -2.94
CA PHE A 169 8.31 10.50 -4.39
C PHE A 169 7.49 9.39 -5.06
N TYR A 170 7.73 8.13 -4.70
CA TYR A 170 6.98 7.01 -5.26
C TYR A 170 5.50 7.05 -4.88
N CYS A 171 5.15 7.41 -3.65
CA CYS A 171 3.76 7.54 -3.23
C CYS A 171 3.04 8.67 -3.97
N VAL A 172 3.64 9.85 -4.10
CA VAL A 172 3.05 10.96 -4.86
C VAL A 172 2.87 10.56 -6.33
N PHE A 173 3.89 9.94 -6.93
CA PHE A 173 3.82 9.48 -8.32
C PHE A 173 2.73 8.42 -8.52
N LEU A 174 2.67 7.40 -7.67
CA LEU A 174 1.65 6.35 -7.71
C LEU A 174 0.24 6.93 -7.48
N GLY A 175 0.07 7.82 -6.50
CA GLY A 175 -1.20 8.48 -6.23
C GLY A 175 -1.70 9.28 -7.44
N SER A 176 -0.81 10.04 -8.08
CA SER A 176 -1.11 10.77 -9.32
C SER A 176 -1.50 9.84 -10.47
N LEU A 177 -0.82 8.70 -10.64
CA LEU A 177 -1.18 7.70 -11.64
C LEU A 177 -2.55 7.09 -11.37
N ILE A 178 -2.88 6.76 -10.11
CA ILE A 178 -4.19 6.24 -9.71
C ILE A 178 -5.31 7.24 -10.04
N VAL A 179 -5.12 8.52 -9.71
CA VAL A 179 -6.09 9.58 -10.05
C VAL A 179 -6.26 9.71 -11.56
N TYR A 180 -5.16 9.77 -12.30
CA TYR A 180 -5.19 9.91 -13.76
C TYR A 180 -5.92 8.74 -14.42
N ALA A 181 -5.53 7.51 -14.10
CA ALA A 181 -6.16 6.30 -14.62
C ALA A 181 -7.64 6.23 -14.22
N GLY A 182 -7.94 6.62 -12.98
CA GLY A 182 -9.29 6.63 -12.42
C GLY A 182 -10.23 7.62 -13.12
N ILE A 183 -9.80 8.87 -13.31
CA ILE A 183 -10.58 9.89 -14.03
C ILE A 183 -10.85 9.44 -15.47
N ARG A 184 -9.81 8.91 -16.16
CA ARG A 184 -9.94 8.41 -17.53
C ARG A 184 -10.93 7.26 -17.62
N LEU A 185 -10.87 6.30 -16.69
CA LEU A 185 -11.79 5.16 -16.62
C LEU A 185 -13.25 5.61 -16.41
N VAL A 186 -13.47 6.57 -15.50
CA VAL A 186 -14.82 7.12 -15.26
C VAL A 186 -15.36 7.88 -16.49
N ARG A 187 -14.51 8.63 -17.19
CA ARG A 187 -14.91 9.32 -18.44
C ARG A 187 -15.32 8.31 -19.52
N LEU A 188 -14.52 7.27 -19.73
CA LEU A 188 -14.82 6.22 -20.72
C LEU A 188 -16.14 5.49 -20.39
N LEU A 189 -16.35 5.16 -19.11
CA LEU A 189 -17.57 4.48 -18.68
C LEU A 189 -18.81 5.37 -18.87
N LYS A 190 -18.70 6.67 -18.61
CA LYS A 190 -19.77 7.65 -18.89
C LYS A 190 -20.06 7.78 -20.39
N PHE A 191 -19.03 7.73 -21.23
CA PHE A 191 -19.20 7.81 -22.69
C PHE A 191 -19.98 6.60 -23.23
N HIS A 192 -19.57 5.38 -22.86
CA HIS A 192 -20.30 4.17 -23.27
C HIS A 192 -21.72 4.10 -22.70
N LEU A 193 -21.92 4.62 -21.49
CA LEU A 193 -23.24 4.77 -20.88
C LEU A 193 -24.18 5.64 -21.73
N GLY A 194 -23.69 6.80 -22.21
CA GLY A 194 -24.48 7.69 -23.07
C GLY A 194 -24.87 7.02 -24.39
N MET A 195 -23.99 6.18 -24.94
CA MET A 195 -24.23 5.45 -26.18
C MET A 195 -25.20 4.26 -26.01
N GLN A 196 -25.31 3.67 -24.82
CA GLN A 196 -26.21 2.53 -24.55
C GLN A 196 -27.58 2.91 -23.97
N THR A 197 -27.92 4.20 -23.94
CA THR A 197 -29.13 4.72 -23.28
C THR A 197 -30.45 4.15 -23.84
N ASP A 198 -30.45 3.55 -25.03
CA ASP A 198 -31.62 2.87 -25.61
C ASP A 198 -32.02 1.58 -24.88
N LEU A 199 -31.14 0.97 -24.06
CA LEU A 199 -31.42 -0.25 -23.29
C LEU A 199 -31.76 0.08 -21.83
N ARG A 200 -32.98 0.59 -21.59
CA ARG A 200 -33.51 1.08 -20.29
C ARG A 200 -33.27 0.18 -19.06
N VAL A 201 -33.13 -1.14 -19.24
CA VAL A 201 -33.11 -2.11 -18.13
C VAL A 201 -31.77 -2.17 -17.37
N ASN A 202 -30.67 -1.61 -17.92
CA ASN A 202 -29.33 -1.76 -17.30
C ASN A 202 -28.73 -0.48 -16.68
N VAL A 203 -29.43 0.66 -16.68
CA VAL A 203 -28.86 1.95 -16.25
C VAL A 203 -28.47 1.97 -14.76
N ALA A 204 -29.29 1.37 -13.88
CA ALA A 204 -29.02 1.35 -12.44
C ALA A 204 -27.74 0.56 -12.10
N LYS A 205 -27.58 -0.62 -12.71
CA LYS A 205 -26.41 -1.49 -12.49
C LYS A 205 -25.10 -0.82 -12.88
N ILE A 206 -25.11 -0.07 -13.98
CA ILE A 206 -23.91 0.62 -14.46
C ILE A 206 -23.60 1.85 -13.60
N LYS A 207 -24.62 2.59 -13.13
CA LYS A 207 -24.41 3.70 -12.17
C LYS A 207 -23.75 3.21 -10.88
N THR A 208 -24.17 2.07 -10.33
CA THR A 208 -23.50 1.45 -9.19
C THR A 208 -22.04 1.10 -9.53
N GLY A 209 -21.77 0.55 -10.72
CA GLY A 209 -20.41 0.26 -11.17
C GLY A 209 -19.50 1.50 -11.20
N VAL A 210 -19.98 2.63 -11.72
CA VAL A 210 -19.25 3.90 -11.72
C VAL A 210 -18.98 4.38 -10.29
N LEU A 211 -19.98 4.28 -9.40
CA LEU A 211 -19.86 4.70 -8.01
C LEU A 211 -18.77 3.90 -7.28
N LYS A 212 -18.73 2.58 -7.45
CA LYS A 212 -17.70 1.71 -6.86
C LYS A 212 -16.29 2.14 -7.26
N VAL A 213 -16.08 2.32 -8.56
CA VAL A 213 -14.79 2.73 -9.10
C VAL A 213 -14.35 4.08 -8.51
N LYS A 214 -15.27 5.05 -8.41
CA LYS A 214 -14.99 6.35 -7.79
C LYS A 214 -14.57 6.23 -6.33
N ILE A 215 -15.27 5.41 -5.55
CA ILE A 215 -14.93 5.21 -4.13
C ILE A 215 -13.53 4.62 -4.00
N VAL A 216 -13.20 3.59 -4.79
CA VAL A 216 -11.87 2.95 -4.76
C VAL A 216 -10.76 3.95 -5.14
N ILE A 217 -10.95 4.74 -6.20
CA ILE A 217 -9.97 5.76 -6.62
C ILE A 217 -9.79 6.82 -5.53
N LEU A 218 -10.89 7.33 -4.96
CA LEU A 218 -10.85 8.40 -3.97
C LEU A 218 -10.15 7.95 -2.70
N VAL A 219 -10.59 6.82 -2.12
CA VAL A 219 -10.03 6.28 -0.87
C VAL A 219 -8.58 5.85 -1.07
N GLY A 220 -8.28 5.14 -2.17
CA GLY A 220 -6.91 4.71 -2.49
C GLY A 220 -5.94 5.88 -2.66
N THR A 221 -6.35 6.93 -3.39
CA THR A 221 -5.52 8.14 -3.56
C THR A 221 -5.31 8.85 -2.24
N ALA A 222 -6.39 9.08 -1.48
CA ALA A 222 -6.30 9.77 -0.19
C ALA A 222 -5.34 9.04 0.77
N CYS A 223 -5.44 7.71 0.85
CA CYS A 223 -4.53 6.89 1.65
C CYS A 223 -3.06 7.10 1.26
N VAL A 224 -2.73 7.00 -0.03
CA VAL A 224 -1.35 7.11 -0.52
C VAL A 224 -0.79 8.52 -0.30
N TRP A 225 -1.59 9.57 -0.47
CA TRP A 225 -1.15 10.94 -0.24
C TRP A 225 -1.00 11.27 1.25
N ILE A 226 -1.91 10.82 2.11
CA ILE A 226 -1.74 10.95 3.57
C ILE A 226 -0.45 10.27 4.01
N PHE A 227 -0.16 9.08 3.48
CA PHE A 227 1.09 8.38 3.76
C PHE A 227 2.32 9.16 3.28
N ALA A 228 2.27 9.77 2.09
CA ALA A 228 3.33 10.63 1.58
C ALA A 228 3.60 11.85 2.47
N VAL A 229 2.54 12.48 3.00
CA VAL A 229 2.66 13.61 3.93
C VAL A 229 3.30 13.17 5.25
N ILE A 230 2.85 12.05 5.81
CA ILE A 230 3.43 11.47 7.04
C ILE A 230 4.92 11.18 6.86
N LEU A 231 5.31 10.62 5.72
CA LEU A 231 6.72 10.36 5.37
C LEU A 231 7.57 11.63 5.36
N VAL A 232 7.07 12.73 4.79
CA VAL A 232 7.78 14.02 4.77
C VAL A 232 7.91 14.61 6.17
N ILE A 233 6.81 14.60 6.94
CA ILE A 233 6.82 15.08 8.33
C ILE A 233 7.86 14.30 9.14
N TYR A 234 7.88 12.98 8.98
CA TYR A 234 8.83 12.12 9.67
C TYR A 234 10.27 12.34 9.20
N ALA A 235 10.50 12.59 7.91
CA ALA A 235 11.84 12.88 7.38
C ALA A 235 12.43 14.19 7.92
N VAL A 236 11.58 15.22 8.10
CA VAL A 236 12.02 16.55 8.55
C VAL A 236 12.10 16.65 10.07
N MET A 237 11.17 16.02 10.79
CA MET A 237 11.02 16.18 12.24
C MET A 237 11.28 14.88 13.01
N ARG A 238 12.14 14.00 12.47
CA ARG A 238 12.37 12.66 13.03
C ARG A 238 12.70 12.70 14.53
N ASP A 239 13.71 13.46 14.91
CA ASP A 239 14.23 13.44 16.27
C ASP A 239 13.22 14.02 17.26
N ALA A 240 12.58 15.15 16.91
CA ALA A 240 11.51 15.76 17.70
C ALA A 240 10.29 14.83 17.89
N ILE A 241 9.98 14.00 16.88
CA ILE A 241 8.88 13.03 16.97
C ILE A 241 9.26 11.83 17.86
N ILE A 242 10.52 11.37 17.78
CA ILE A 242 10.98 10.23 18.58
C ILE A 242 11.13 10.61 20.06
N GLU A 243 11.62 11.82 20.35
CA GLU A 243 11.73 12.34 21.72
C GLU A 243 10.34 12.53 22.37
N ASN A 244 9.31 12.81 21.58
CA ASN A 244 7.94 12.93 22.07
C ASN A 244 7.20 11.58 21.99
N THR A 245 7.10 10.88 23.12
CA THR A 245 6.36 9.61 23.24
C THR A 245 4.97 9.65 22.61
N VAL A 246 4.21 10.72 22.84
CA VAL A 246 2.83 10.85 22.32
C VAL A 246 2.86 11.00 20.80
N GLY A 247 3.75 11.84 20.28
CA GLY A 247 3.92 12.05 18.84
C GLY A 247 4.33 10.77 18.12
N SER A 248 5.33 10.06 18.65
CA SER A 248 5.77 8.77 18.13
C SER A 248 4.64 7.73 18.10
N VAL A 249 3.90 7.58 19.20
CA VAL A 249 2.79 6.62 19.28
C VAL A 249 1.69 6.97 18.27
N ILE A 250 1.23 8.23 18.22
CA ILE A 250 0.18 8.64 17.27
C ILE A 250 0.62 8.38 15.82
N LEU A 251 1.85 8.77 15.46
CA LEU A 251 2.34 8.58 14.10
C LEU A 251 2.45 7.10 13.74
N SER A 252 2.90 6.27 14.70
CA SER A 252 2.97 4.82 14.51
C SER A 252 1.59 4.20 14.30
N VAL A 253 0.56 4.60 15.07
CA VAL A 253 -0.82 4.13 14.88
C VAL A 253 -1.31 4.49 13.48
N ILE A 254 -1.19 5.75 13.07
CA ILE A 254 -1.66 6.18 11.75
C ILE A 254 -0.92 5.39 10.65
N TRP A 255 0.41 5.30 10.75
CA TRP A 255 1.24 4.57 9.79
C TRP A 255 0.84 3.09 9.66
N MET A 256 0.60 2.41 10.77
CA MET A 256 0.35 0.97 10.78
C MET A 256 -1.06 0.60 10.33
N TYR A 257 -2.06 1.41 10.70
CA TYR A 257 -3.47 1.08 10.50
C TYR A 257 -4.07 1.65 9.21
N ILE A 258 -3.48 2.70 8.62
CA ILE A 258 -4.03 3.35 7.42
C ILE A 258 -4.23 2.38 6.24
N SER A 259 -3.31 1.43 6.05
CA SER A 259 -3.35 0.44 4.97
C SER A 259 -4.44 -0.61 5.16
N ALA A 260 -4.54 -1.17 6.36
CA ALA A 260 -5.57 -2.16 6.71
C ALA A 260 -6.98 -1.54 6.65
N LEU A 261 -7.16 -0.34 7.20
CA LEU A 261 -8.42 0.40 7.13
C LEU A 261 -8.83 0.73 5.70
N THR A 262 -7.88 1.18 4.87
CA THR A 262 -8.14 1.45 3.45
C THR A 262 -8.59 0.19 2.71
N THR A 263 -7.94 -0.94 2.97
CA THR A 263 -8.31 -2.23 2.37
C THR A 263 -9.72 -2.65 2.77
N LEU A 264 -10.04 -2.54 4.07
CA LEU A 264 -11.37 -2.81 4.60
C LEU A 264 -12.44 -1.94 3.92
N VAL A 265 -12.21 -0.63 3.80
CA VAL A 265 -13.15 0.30 3.12
C VAL A 265 -13.33 -0.08 1.66
N ILE A 266 -12.26 -0.44 0.96
CA ILE A 266 -12.34 -0.91 -0.43
C ILE A 266 -13.17 -2.18 -0.52
N GLU A 267 -12.95 -3.17 0.34
CA GLU A 267 -13.73 -4.41 0.38
C GLU A 267 -15.23 -4.14 0.60
N PHE A 268 -15.58 -3.26 1.54
CA PHE A 268 -16.97 -2.83 1.75
C PHE A 268 -17.57 -2.13 0.53
N ALA A 269 -16.82 -1.23 -0.11
CA ALA A 269 -17.26 -0.56 -1.34
C ALA A 269 -17.52 -1.56 -2.47
N VAL A 270 -16.75 -2.65 -2.53
CA VAL A 270 -16.89 -3.71 -3.51
C VAL A 270 -18.14 -4.57 -3.27
N ILE A 271 -18.55 -4.75 -2.00
CA ILE A 271 -19.77 -5.48 -1.59
C ILE A 271 -21.04 -4.69 -1.93
N LEU A 272 -21.03 -3.35 -1.77
CA LEU A 272 -22.19 -2.48 -1.95
C LEU A 272 -22.93 -2.82 -3.27
N LYS A 273 -24.21 -3.17 -3.22
CA LYS A 273 -25.01 -3.55 -4.40
C LYS A 273 -25.64 -2.33 -5.07
#